data_AF-A0A7G8HK93-F1
#
_entry.id   AF-A0A7G8HK93-F1
#
_cell.length_a   1.000
_cell.length_b   1.000
_cell.length_c   1.000
_cell.angle_alpha   90.00
_cell.angle_beta   90.00
_cell.angle_gamma   90.00
#
_symmetry.space_group_name_H-M   'P 1'
#
loop_
_entity.id
_entity.type
_entity.pdbx_description
1 polymer ?
#
loop_
_entity_poly.entity_id
_entity_poly.type
_entity_poly.pdbx_seq_one_letter_code
_entity_poly.pdbx_strand_id
1 'polypeptide(L)' 'MLKTSQAAPLIGISQGHLKRQMDSKGGPLRHGHHYFLGPTKNSPILWDVEAVRAEFDRLGMLHRKGEQLLNDIHNAS' A
#
# COMPACT_ATOMS: atom_id res chain seq x y z
N MET A 1 -8.43 -11.86 5.48
CA MET A 1 -8.93 -11.02 4.35
C MET A 1 -10.14 -10.22 4.78
N LEU A 2 -10.21 -8.93 4.45
CA LEU A 2 -11.29 -8.02 4.87
C LEU A 2 -11.82 -7.15 3.72
N LYS A 3 -13.09 -6.74 3.77
CA LYS A 3 -13.65 -5.79 2.79
C LYS A 3 -13.01 -4.42 2.97
N THR A 4 -13.01 -3.60 1.91
CA THR A 4 -12.43 -2.24 1.93
C THR A 4 -12.87 -1.40 3.15
N SER A 5 -14.15 -1.43 3.52
CA SER A 5 -14.67 -0.67 4.66
C SER A 5 -14.13 -1.10 6.02
N GLN A 6 -13.72 -2.36 6.16
CA GLN A 6 -13.14 -2.93 7.38
C GLN A 6 -11.61 -2.85 7.38
N ALA A 7 -10.99 -3.05 6.20
CA ALA A 7 -9.53 -3.03 6.05
C ALA A 7 -8.95 -1.62 6.22
N ALA A 8 -9.57 -0.61 5.61
CA ALA A 8 -9.02 0.75 5.57
C ALA A 8 -8.80 1.36 6.97
N PRO A 9 -9.75 1.25 7.94
CA PRO A 9 -9.51 1.68 9.32
C PRO A 9 -8.36 0.96 10.01
N LEU A 10 -8.18 -0.36 9.79
CA LEU A 10 -7.10 -1.15 10.40
C LEU A 10 -5.72 -0.80 9.83
N ILE A 11 -5.68 -0.41 8.55
CA ILE A 11 -4.47 0.08 7.89
C ILE A 11 -4.17 1.55 8.29
N GLY A 12 -5.18 2.29 8.75
CA GLY A 12 -5.04 3.69 9.15
C GLY A 12 -5.16 4.69 7.99
N ILE A 13 -5.85 4.33 6.89
CA ILE A 13 -6.05 5.22 5.73
C ILE A 13 -7.52 5.22 5.26
N SER A 14 -7.90 6.19 4.42
CA SER A 14 -9.25 6.23 3.86
C SER A 14 -9.46 5.15 2.79
N GLN A 15 -10.71 4.69 2.62
CA GLN A 15 -11.05 3.68 1.60
C GLN A 15 -10.66 4.11 0.17
N GLY A 16 -10.87 5.39 -0.16
CA GLY A 16 -10.48 5.95 -1.45
C GLY A 16 -8.96 5.98 -1.63
N HIS A 17 -8.21 6.30 -0.57
CA HIS A 17 -6.75 6.22 -0.59
C HIS A 17 -6.30 4.77 -0.80
N LEU A 18 -6.82 3.81 -0.03
CA LEU A 18 -6.46 2.39 -0.16
C LEU A 18 -6.63 1.88 -1.59
N LYS A 19 -7.75 2.19 -2.25
CA LYS A 19 -7.98 1.82 -3.66
C LYS A 19 -7.02 2.47 -4.65
N ARG A 20 -6.56 3.70 -4.40
CA ARG A 20 -5.55 4.35 -5.26
C ARG A 20 -4.18 3.68 -5.16
N GLN A 21 -3.92 2.93 -4.09
CA GLN A 21 -2.66 2.21 -3.91
C GLN A 21 -2.61 0.88 -4.67
N MET A 22 -3.68 0.46 -5.35
CA MET A 22 -3.66 -0.74 -6.22
C MET A 22 -2.72 -0.55 -7.42
N ASP A 23 -2.04 -1.62 -7.81
CA ASP A 23 -1.17 -1.69 -9.00
C ASP A 23 -1.87 -1.26 -10.29
N SER A 24 -3.14 -1.65 -10.47
CA SER A 24 -3.99 -1.22 -11.60
C SER A 24 -4.26 0.30 -11.63
N LYS A 25 -3.90 1.03 -10.56
CA LYS A 25 -3.96 2.49 -10.45
C LYS A 25 -2.57 3.14 -10.35
N GLY A 26 -1.51 2.37 -10.58
CA GLY A 26 -0.11 2.83 -10.47
C GLY A 26 0.44 2.81 -9.05
N GLY A 27 -0.29 2.25 -8.09
CA GLY A 27 0.17 2.10 -6.71
C GLY A 27 1.00 0.83 -6.48
N PRO A 28 1.53 0.64 -5.26
CA PRO A 28 2.43 -0.47 -4.95
C PRO A 28 1.71 -1.80 -4.63
N LEU A 29 0.41 -1.76 -4.32
CA LEU A 29 -0.31 -2.93 -3.85
C LEU A 29 -0.71 -3.83 -5.02
N ARG A 30 -0.01 -4.95 -5.14
CA ARG A 30 -0.21 -6.00 -6.16
C ARG A 30 -1.48 -6.83 -5.98
N HIS A 31 -2.19 -7.05 -7.09
CA HIS A 31 -3.29 -8.02 -7.18
C HIS A 31 -2.82 -9.45 -6.89
N GLY A 32 -3.63 -10.23 -6.19
CA GLY A 32 -3.31 -11.62 -5.82
C GLY A 32 -2.35 -11.76 -4.63
N HIS A 33 -1.88 -10.64 -4.07
CA HIS A 33 -1.05 -10.62 -2.87
C HIS A 33 -1.64 -9.71 -1.80
N HIS A 34 -1.77 -8.42 -2.09
CA HIS A 34 -2.30 -7.43 -1.14
C HIS A 34 -3.83 -7.33 -1.20
N TYR A 35 -4.39 -7.54 -2.39
CA TYR A 35 -5.81 -7.47 -2.63
C TYR A 35 -6.28 -8.49 -3.65
N PHE A 36 -7.54 -8.89 -3.52
CA PHE A 36 -8.18 -9.93 -4.31
C PHE A 36 -9.53 -9.41 -4.81
N LEU A 37 -9.73 -9.54 -6.12
CA LEU A 37 -11.01 -9.22 -6.76
C LEU A 37 -11.87 -10.48 -6.76
N GLY A 38 -13.18 -10.32 -6.56
CA GLY A 38 -14.11 -11.43 -6.70
C GLY A 38 -14.47 -11.73 -8.16
N PRO A 39 -15.35 -12.73 -8.40
CA PRO A 39 -15.64 -13.25 -9.73
C PRO A 39 -16.39 -12.27 -10.64
N THR A 40 -16.97 -11.19 -10.09
CA THR A 40 -17.73 -10.20 -10.85
C THR A 40 -17.31 -8.78 -10.50
N LYS A 41 -17.63 -7.81 -11.36
CA LYS A 41 -17.36 -6.39 -11.13
C LYS A 41 -18.02 -5.81 -9.87
N ASN A 42 -19.10 -6.44 -9.39
CA ASN A 42 -19.83 -6.02 -8.19
C ASN A 42 -19.31 -6.71 -6.92
N SER A 43 -18.40 -7.67 -7.07
CA SER A 43 -17.83 -8.37 -5.93
C SER A 43 -16.98 -7.41 -5.08
N PRO A 44 -17.01 -7.53 -3.75
CA PRO A 44 -16.18 -6.70 -2.90
C PRO A 44 -14.70 -7.00 -3.15
N ILE A 45 -13.87 -5.96 -3.10
CA ILE A 45 -12.41 -6.13 -3.00
C ILE A 45 -12.10 -6.62 -1.59
N LEU A 46 -11.38 -7.74 -1.51
CA LEU A 46 -10.83 -8.27 -0.28
C LEU A 46 -9.37 -7.85 -0.14
N TRP A 47 -8.96 -7.50 1.06
CA TRP A 47 -7.64 -6.99 1.38
C TRP A 47 -6.96 -7.88 2.41
N ASP A 48 -5.67 -8.15 2.19
CA ASP A 48 -4.78 -8.68 3.20
C ASP A 48 -4.17 -7.51 3.97
N VAL A 49 -4.71 -7.24 5.15
CA VAL A 49 -4.30 -6.08 5.96
C VAL A 49 -2.82 -6.18 6.35
N GLU A 50 -2.34 -7.35 6.70
CA GLU A 50 -0.96 -7.51 7.16
C GLU A 50 0.01 -7.38 5.98
N ALA A 51 -0.30 -7.96 4.82
CA ALA A 51 0.51 -7.77 3.62
C ALA A 51 0.56 -6.29 3.20
N VAL A 52 -0.58 -5.58 3.23
CA VAL A 52 -0.63 -4.15 2.91
C VAL A 52 0.22 -3.33 3.89
N ARG A 53 0.12 -3.61 5.20
CA ARG A 53 0.91 -2.91 6.21
C ARG A 53 2.41 -3.15 6.02
N ALA A 54 2.80 -4.39 5.73
CA ALA A 54 4.20 -4.74 5.46
C ALA A 54 4.75 -3.99 4.23
N GLU A 55 3.98 -3.89 3.14
CA GLU A 55 4.43 -3.17 1.94
C GLU A 55 4.53 -1.66 2.18
N PHE A 56 3.58 -1.07 2.92
CA PHE A 56 3.66 0.35 3.30
C PHE A 56 4.83 0.64 4.22
N ASP A 57 5.12 -0.22 5.20
CA ASP A 57 6.28 -0.08 6.06
C ASP A 57 7.59 -0.17 5.26
N ARG A 58 7.70 -1.18 4.37
CA ARG A 58 8.85 -1.34 3.46
C ARG A 58 9.10 -0.09 2.62
N LEU A 59 8.05 0.51 2.06
CA LEU A 59 8.15 1.73 1.27
C LEU A 59 8.53 2.94 2.12
N GLY A 60 7.96 3.08 3.32
CA GLY A 60 8.32 4.13 4.26
C GLY A 60 9.79 4.06 4.67
N MET A 61 10.30 2.85 4.92
CA MET A 61 11.72 2.61 5.20
C MET A 61 12.62 2.95 4.02
N LEU A 62 12.22 2.59 2.80
CA LEU A 62 12.96 2.91 1.59
C LEU A 62 13.05 4.43 1.36
N HIS A 63 11.94 5.15 1.57
CA HIS A 63 11.89 6.61 1.45
C HIS A 63 12.85 7.28 2.42
N ARG A 64 12.78 6.92 3.71
CA ARG A 64 13.68 7.44 4.75
C ARG A 64 15.16 7.19 4.44
N LYS A 65 15.48 5.98 3.94
CA LYS A 65 16.84 5.65 3.52
C LYS A 65 17.30 6.50 2.34
N GLY A 66 16.42 6.73 1.37
CA GLY A 66 16.70 7.61 0.23
C GLY A 66 16.99 9.04 0.66
N GLU A 67 16.17 9.59 1.56
CA GLU A 67 16.38 10.94 2.13
C GLU A 67 17.73 11.05 2.85
N GLN A 68 18.09 10.04 3.65
CA GLN A 68 19.39 10.02 4.34
C GLN A 68 20.56 10.05 3.35
N LEU A 69 20.53 9.22 2.30
CA LEU A 69 21.59 9.17 1.29
C LEU A 69 21.74 10.50 0.53
N LEU A 70 20.62 11.16 0.21
CA LEU A 70 20.65 12.47 -0.44
C LEU A 70 21.28 13.53 0.46
N ASN A 71 20.97 13.52 1.75
CA ASN A 71 21.58 14.42 2.72
C ASN A 71 23.09 14.18 2.87
N ASP A 72 23.51 12.91 2.91
CA ASP A 72 24.93 12.55 3.03
C ASP A 72 25.73 13.04 1.80
N ILE A 73 25.18 12.90 0.59
CA ILE A 73 25.80 13.42 -0.64
C ILE A 73 25.90 14.95 -0.60
N HIS A 74 24.83 15.63 -0.19
CA HIS A 74 24.80 17.09 -0.10
C HIS A 74 25.82 17.63 0.90
N ASN A 75 25.95 17.00 2.06
CA ASN A 75 26.89 17.42 3.11
C ASN A 75 28.35 17.07 2.81
N ALA A 76 28.61 16.18 1.85
CA ALA A 76 29.95 15.79 1.42
C ALA A 76 30.48 16.61 0.23
N SER A 77 29.64 17.47 -0.37
CA SER A 77 29.99 18.36 -1.49
C SER A 77 30.33 19.76 -1.01
#